data_AF-A0A2W4TD42-F1
#
_entry.id   AF-A0A2W4TD42-F1
#
_cell.length_a   1.000
_cell.length_b   1.000
_cell.length_c   1.000
_cell.angle_alpha   90.00
_cell.angle_beta   90.00
_cell.angle_gamma   90.00
#
_symmetry.space_group_name_H-M   'P 1'
#
loop_
_entity.id
_entity.type
_entity.pdbx_description
1 polymer ?
#
loop_
_entity_poly.entity_id
_entity_poly.type
_entity_poly.pdbx_seq_one_letter_code
_entity_poly.pdbx_strand_id
1 'polypeptide(L)'
;MKSERRFLFHGHACAYSGRLYRPEDLIIASPASAALSVAGGLSEARARRQRFTPYLSVGPARASAQGRFDDRRKAVAMTHGKLAEDDLTSTTACEVEIEDIALDDKRFRVESLRGGLTARSPLKGNEPPIHLVRGTAISGVSIDGHTLVVKIDTKRFSKPASFAALARDLRKSAVFEAHDTILYTSIVSSLEWSGKPHPTAKITGHELYVPEFGRVYFGELFIERSAWRLTLMRAHLGSPIGLRVGFGDVGTNGAWYPPT
;
A
#
# COMPACT_ATOMS: atom_id res chain seq x y z
N MET A 1 27.75 -28.35 -2.36
CA MET A 1 26.48 -28.80 -1.76
C MET A 1 25.36 -27.94 -2.34
N LYS A 2 24.34 -28.52 -2.99
CA LYS A 2 23.23 -27.76 -3.57
C LYS A 2 22.26 -27.42 -2.44
N SER A 3 21.93 -26.14 -2.23
CA SER A 3 20.92 -25.74 -1.24
C SER A 3 19.58 -26.37 -1.60
N GLU A 4 18.87 -26.90 -0.61
CA GLU A 4 17.46 -27.27 -0.77
C GLU A 4 16.66 -25.99 -1.07
N ARG A 5 15.61 -26.16 -1.90
CA ARG A 5 14.79 -25.05 -2.34
C ARG A 5 13.82 -24.66 -1.25
N ARG A 6 13.78 -23.39 -0.88
CA ARG A 6 12.93 -22.83 0.18
C ARG A 6 12.22 -21.57 -0.25
N PHE A 7 11.12 -21.25 0.42
CA PHE A 7 10.41 -20.00 0.25
C PHE A 7 10.96 -18.96 1.24
N LEU A 8 11.21 -17.76 0.73
CA LEU A 8 11.61 -16.59 1.50
C LEU A 8 10.41 -15.66 1.56
N PHE A 9 9.71 -15.65 2.69
CA PHE A 9 8.63 -14.69 2.90
C PHE A 9 9.17 -13.26 2.94
N HIS A 10 8.47 -12.35 2.27
CA HIS A 10 8.73 -10.92 2.37
C HIS A 10 7.42 -10.14 2.29
N GLY A 11 7.27 -9.16 3.17
CA GLY A 11 6.02 -8.43 3.29
C GLY A 11 6.15 -7.38 4.36
N HIS A 12 5.58 -6.22 4.11
CA HIS A 12 5.58 -5.12 5.05
C HIS A 12 4.32 -4.27 4.91
N ALA A 13 3.97 -3.64 6.01
CA ALA A 13 2.89 -2.68 6.11
C ALA A 13 3.33 -1.54 7.04
N CYS A 14 3.23 -0.31 6.58
CA CYS A 14 3.54 0.90 7.32
C CYS A 14 2.32 1.82 7.25
N ALA A 15 1.72 2.09 8.41
CA ALA A 15 0.55 2.95 8.48
C ALA A 15 0.89 4.38 8.04
N TYR A 16 1.96 4.96 8.56
CA TYR A 16 2.46 6.25 8.09
C TYR A 16 3.90 6.45 8.50
N SER A 17 4.59 7.31 7.76
CA SER A 17 5.89 7.89 8.14
C SER A 17 6.18 9.09 7.24
N GLY A 18 7.12 9.93 7.64
CA GLY A 18 7.42 11.12 6.86
C GLY A 18 8.46 12.03 7.49
N ARG A 19 8.57 13.23 6.93
CA ARG A 19 9.41 14.29 7.45
C ARG A 19 8.77 15.64 7.20
N LEU A 20 8.74 16.45 8.23
CA LEU A 20 8.49 17.88 8.15
C LEU A 20 9.86 18.57 7.97
N TYR A 21 9.99 19.41 6.96
CA TYR A 21 11.24 20.14 6.72
C TYR A 21 11.19 21.58 7.21
N ARG A 22 10.00 22.17 7.35
CA ARG A 22 9.78 23.56 7.78
C ARG A 22 8.45 23.71 8.55
N PRO A 23 8.28 24.77 9.36
CA PRO A 23 9.34 25.60 9.92
C PRO A 23 10.26 24.80 10.87
N GLU A 24 9.88 23.57 11.23
CA GLU A 24 10.67 22.65 12.06
C GLU A 24 11.20 21.47 11.22
N ASP A 25 12.34 20.91 11.61
CA ASP A 25 12.86 19.67 11.04
C ASP A 25 12.48 18.49 11.94
N LEU A 26 11.39 17.80 11.59
CA LEU A 26 10.85 16.69 12.38
C LEU A 26 10.78 15.42 11.54
N ILE A 27 11.38 14.35 12.07
CA ILE A 27 11.19 13.00 11.55
C ILE A 27 9.90 12.41 12.15
N ILE A 28 8.95 12.06 11.29
CA ILE A 28 7.73 11.36 11.69
C ILE A 28 8.04 9.87 11.66
N ALA A 29 8.30 9.30 12.83
CA ALA A 29 8.51 7.87 13.00
C ALA A 29 7.27 7.08 12.55
N SER A 30 7.44 5.77 12.31
CA SER A 30 6.34 4.86 11.97
C SER A 30 5.91 4.02 13.17
N PRO A 31 4.96 4.49 14.00
CA PRO A 31 4.57 3.77 15.22
C PRO A 31 3.69 2.54 14.95
N ALA A 32 3.14 2.39 13.75
CA ALA A 32 2.40 1.21 13.31
C ALA A 32 3.03 0.67 12.02
N SER A 33 4.10 -0.10 12.19
CA SER A 33 4.82 -0.81 11.12
C SER A 33 4.93 -2.29 11.45
N ALA A 34 4.72 -3.14 10.44
CA ALA A 34 4.83 -4.59 10.53
C ALA A 34 5.64 -5.12 9.35
N ALA A 35 6.47 -6.13 9.60
CA ALA A 35 7.28 -6.77 8.56
C ALA A 35 7.48 -8.26 8.85
N LEU A 36 7.60 -9.05 7.80
CA LEU A 36 7.83 -10.49 7.92
C LEU A 36 9.29 -10.85 8.09
N SER A 37 9.53 -11.87 8.91
CA SER A 37 10.77 -12.63 8.85
C SER A 37 10.79 -13.51 7.60
N VAL A 38 11.97 -14.02 7.22
CA VAL A 38 12.11 -14.95 6.09
C VAL A 38 11.32 -16.26 6.25
N ALA A 39 10.93 -16.62 7.47
CA ALA A 39 10.13 -17.80 7.79
C ALA A 39 8.62 -17.52 7.76
N GLY A 40 8.21 -16.29 7.47
CA GLY A 40 6.82 -15.84 7.56
C GLY A 40 6.46 -15.50 9.01
N GLY A 41 5.28 -15.97 9.45
CA GLY A 41 4.69 -15.67 10.76
C GLY A 41 3.66 -14.55 10.71
N LEU A 42 3.44 -13.89 11.83
CA LEU A 42 2.56 -12.73 11.97
C LEU A 42 3.32 -11.61 12.67
N SER A 43 3.40 -10.44 12.03
CA SER A 43 3.84 -9.19 12.63
C SER A 43 2.66 -8.24 12.64
N GLU A 44 2.36 -7.63 13.80
CA GLU A 44 1.33 -6.61 13.94
C GLU A 44 1.85 -5.44 14.76
N ALA A 45 1.40 -4.25 14.43
CA ALA A 45 1.65 -3.06 15.22
C ALA A 45 0.40 -2.17 15.23
N ARG A 46 0.22 -1.46 16.34
CA ARG A 46 -0.86 -0.50 16.54
C ARG A 46 -0.31 0.78 17.13
N ALA A 47 -0.83 1.90 16.67
CA ALA A 47 -0.54 3.21 17.22
C ALA A 47 -1.83 3.84 17.73
N ARG A 48 -1.73 4.50 18.89
CA ARG A 48 -2.72 5.49 19.30
C ARG A 48 -2.51 6.76 18.50
N ARG A 49 -3.46 7.69 18.62
CA ARG A 49 -3.37 9.01 17.99
C ARG A 49 -2.03 9.68 18.25
N GLN A 50 -1.41 10.20 17.19
CA GLN A 50 -0.22 11.04 17.23
C GLN A 50 -0.56 12.43 16.70
N ARG A 51 0.08 13.46 17.26
CA ARG A 51 -0.10 14.85 16.85
C ARG A 51 1.26 15.51 16.67
N PHE A 52 1.45 16.09 15.50
CA PHE A 52 2.56 16.96 15.11
C PHE A 52 1.93 18.30 14.72
N THR A 53 1.23 18.91 15.67
CA THR A 53 0.39 20.09 15.46
C THR A 53 1.26 21.32 15.15
N PRO A 54 0.83 22.21 14.24
CA PRO A 54 -0.44 22.18 13.49
C PRO A 54 -0.42 21.32 12.22
N TYR A 55 0.71 20.74 11.86
CA TYR A 55 0.96 20.20 10.51
C TYR A 55 0.27 18.86 10.22
N LEU A 56 0.24 17.97 11.20
CA LEU A 56 -0.27 16.60 11.04
C LEU A 56 -0.92 16.09 12.33
N SER A 57 -2.06 15.44 12.20
CA SER A 57 -2.65 14.58 13.23
C SER A 57 -3.09 13.29 12.57
N VAL A 58 -2.74 12.16 13.18
CA VAL A 58 -3.17 10.83 12.74
C VAL A 58 -3.84 10.16 13.92
N GLY A 59 -5.07 9.68 13.75
CA GLY A 59 -5.80 8.92 14.75
C GLY A 59 -5.22 7.52 14.98
N PRO A 60 -6.04 6.59 15.52
CA PRO A 60 -5.65 5.19 15.64
C PRO A 60 -5.20 4.61 14.30
N ALA A 61 -4.15 3.80 14.35
CA ALA A 61 -3.64 3.12 13.18
C ALA A 61 -3.20 1.69 13.51
N ARG A 62 -3.31 0.80 12.53
CA ARG A 62 -2.87 -0.60 12.60
C ARG A 62 -2.15 -0.97 11.31
N ALA A 63 -1.12 -1.79 11.44
CA ALA A 63 -0.47 -2.48 10.34
C ALA A 63 -0.32 -3.96 10.69
N SER A 64 -0.44 -4.84 9.70
CA SER A 64 -0.17 -6.27 9.85
C SER A 64 0.50 -6.84 8.61
N ALA A 65 1.43 -7.76 8.81
CA ALA A 65 2.03 -8.58 7.77
C ALA A 65 1.99 -10.04 8.22
N GLN A 66 1.43 -10.92 7.40
CA GLN A 66 1.30 -12.35 7.68
C GLN A 66 1.85 -13.17 6.51
N GLY A 67 2.71 -14.14 6.81
CA GLY A 67 3.22 -15.12 5.87
C GLY A 67 2.98 -16.53 6.40
N ARG A 68 2.39 -17.41 5.60
CA ARG A 68 2.14 -18.80 6.00
C ARG A 68 2.17 -19.75 4.81
N PHE A 69 2.43 -21.02 5.07
CA PHE A 69 2.06 -22.10 4.16
C PHE A 69 0.55 -22.36 4.23
N ASP A 70 -0.08 -22.62 3.09
CA ASP A 70 -1.53 -22.71 2.97
C ASP A 70 -2.09 -24.01 3.56
N ASP A 71 -1.34 -25.11 3.46
CA ASP A 71 -1.71 -26.42 3.98
C ASP A 71 -0.89 -26.77 5.24
N ARG A 72 -1.56 -26.71 6.40
CA ARG A 72 -0.95 -27.00 7.70
C ARG A 72 -0.44 -28.44 7.80
N ARG A 73 -1.15 -29.42 7.24
CA ARG A 73 -0.74 -30.84 7.33
C ARG A 73 0.54 -31.06 6.55
N LYS A 74 0.61 -30.51 5.33
CA LYS A 74 1.84 -30.52 4.52
C LYS A 74 2.97 -29.75 5.19
N ALA A 75 2.69 -28.61 5.83
CA ALA A 75 3.69 -27.86 6.57
C ALA A 75 4.29 -28.68 7.72
N VAL A 76 3.46 -29.39 8.49
CA VAL A 76 3.95 -30.29 9.55
C VAL A 76 4.77 -31.44 8.97
N ALA A 77 4.34 -32.04 7.86
CA ALA A 77 5.11 -33.09 7.18
C ALA A 77 6.49 -32.58 6.73
N MET A 78 6.56 -31.38 6.17
CA MET A 78 7.80 -30.72 5.74
C MET A 78 8.73 -30.44 6.93
N THR A 79 8.21 -29.99 8.08
CA THR A 79 9.04 -29.81 9.30
C THR A 79 9.58 -31.13 9.87
N HIS A 80 9.00 -32.27 9.48
CA HIS A 80 9.52 -33.61 9.79
C HIS A 80 10.41 -34.17 8.68
N GLY A 81 10.73 -33.39 7.63
CA GLY A 81 11.52 -33.84 6.48
C GLY A 81 10.81 -34.83 5.56
N LYS A 82 9.48 -34.97 5.68
CA LYS A 82 8.67 -35.92 4.87
C LYS A 82 8.18 -35.33 3.55
N LEU A 83 8.35 -34.04 3.34
CA LEU A 83 7.90 -33.30 2.16
C LEU A 83 8.89 -32.17 1.88
N ALA A 84 9.20 -31.92 0.60
CA ALA A 84 10.04 -30.79 0.22
C ALA A 84 9.27 -29.48 0.40
N GLU A 85 9.96 -28.38 0.70
CA GLU A 85 9.29 -27.09 0.91
C GLU A 85 8.59 -26.60 -0.37
N ASP A 86 9.15 -26.90 -1.55
CA ASP A 86 8.57 -26.51 -2.85
C ASP A 86 7.37 -27.34 -3.32
N ASP A 87 6.94 -28.32 -2.52
CA ASP A 87 5.64 -29.00 -2.65
C ASP A 87 4.48 -28.25 -1.95
N LEU A 88 4.79 -27.15 -1.26
CA LEU A 88 3.82 -26.30 -0.58
C LEU A 88 3.51 -25.05 -1.38
N THR A 89 2.31 -24.51 -1.15
CA THR A 89 1.96 -23.13 -1.51
C THR A 89 1.95 -22.27 -0.26
N SER A 90 2.26 -20.99 -0.43
CA SER A 90 2.26 -20.01 0.65
C SER A 90 1.44 -18.77 0.28
N THR A 91 0.94 -18.09 1.30
CA THR A 91 0.24 -16.81 1.18
C THR A 91 0.97 -15.77 2.01
N THR A 92 1.15 -14.59 1.42
CA THR A 92 1.60 -13.38 2.13
C THR A 92 0.53 -12.30 2.03
N ALA A 93 0.00 -11.86 3.17
CA ALA A 93 -1.01 -10.81 3.27
C ALA A 93 -0.48 -9.65 4.11
N CYS A 94 -0.58 -8.43 3.60
CA CYS A 94 -0.16 -7.22 4.30
C CYS A 94 -1.30 -6.20 4.24
N GLU A 95 -1.62 -5.58 5.38
CA GLU A 95 -2.80 -4.72 5.54
C GLU A 95 -2.49 -3.53 6.46
N VAL A 96 -3.22 -2.43 6.22
CA VAL A 96 -3.16 -1.18 6.98
C VAL A 96 -4.57 -0.62 7.19
N GLU A 97 -4.77 -0.04 8.37
CA GLU A 97 -5.97 0.71 8.74
C GLU A 97 -5.53 1.99 9.46
N ILE A 98 -6.07 3.13 9.07
CA ILE A 98 -5.72 4.44 9.62
C ILE A 98 -7.01 5.25 9.72
N GLU A 99 -7.24 5.87 10.87
CA GLU A 99 -8.41 6.70 11.11
C GLU A 99 -8.02 8.16 11.38
N ASP A 100 -8.92 9.08 11.03
CA ASP A 100 -8.88 10.50 11.37
C ASP A 100 -7.52 11.16 11.11
N ILE A 101 -7.18 11.26 9.83
CA ILE A 101 -6.01 11.99 9.35
C ILE A 101 -6.42 13.45 9.14
N ALA A 102 -5.61 14.36 9.66
CA ALA A 102 -5.75 15.79 9.44
C ALA A 102 -4.38 16.40 9.10
N LEU A 103 -4.36 17.27 8.10
CA LEU A 103 -3.19 18.01 7.65
C LEU A 103 -3.47 19.51 7.69
N ASP A 104 -2.41 20.30 7.90
CA ASP A 104 -2.44 21.77 7.81
C ASP A 104 -3.59 22.38 8.63
N ASP A 105 -3.52 22.24 9.96
CA ASP A 105 -4.57 22.68 10.90
C ASP A 105 -5.99 22.21 10.53
N LYS A 106 -6.09 20.93 10.12
CA LYS A 106 -7.35 20.27 9.70
C LYS A 106 -7.97 20.85 8.43
N ARG A 107 -7.24 21.67 7.69
CA ARG A 107 -7.66 22.15 6.38
C ARG A 107 -7.96 21.00 5.43
N PHE A 108 -7.13 19.95 5.46
CA PHE A 108 -7.37 18.68 4.77
C PHE A 108 -7.63 17.57 5.77
N ARG A 109 -8.61 16.71 5.49
CA ARG A 109 -9.01 15.59 6.33
C ARG A 109 -9.30 14.34 5.54
N VAL A 110 -9.05 13.19 6.17
CA VAL A 110 -9.49 11.87 5.74
C VAL A 110 -10.05 11.13 6.95
N GLU A 111 -11.26 10.59 6.85
CA GLU A 111 -11.89 9.84 7.93
C GLU A 111 -11.23 8.48 8.11
N SER A 112 -11.01 7.74 7.03
CA SER A 112 -10.37 6.42 7.11
C SER A 112 -9.62 6.04 5.83
N LEU A 113 -8.48 5.39 6.01
CA LEU A 113 -7.75 4.65 4.99
C LEU A 113 -7.72 3.18 5.40
N ARG A 114 -8.16 2.28 4.52
CA ARG A 114 -8.03 0.83 4.68
C ARG A 114 -7.51 0.24 3.39
N GLY A 115 -6.55 -0.67 3.46
CA GLY A 115 -6.07 -1.35 2.27
C GLY A 115 -5.00 -2.37 2.55
N GLY A 116 -4.63 -3.11 1.52
CA GLY A 116 -3.64 -4.16 1.64
C GLY A 116 -3.42 -4.91 0.35
N LEU A 117 -2.45 -5.80 0.38
CA LEU A 117 -2.10 -6.68 -0.73
C LEU A 117 -2.01 -8.12 -0.25
N THR A 118 -2.49 -9.04 -1.08
CA THR A 118 -2.32 -10.48 -0.86
C THR A 118 -1.60 -11.10 -2.06
N ALA A 119 -0.51 -11.80 -1.79
CA ALA A 119 0.25 -12.60 -2.75
C ALA A 119 0.17 -14.08 -2.39
N ARG A 120 0.20 -14.97 -3.39
CA ARG A 120 0.51 -16.39 -3.17
C ARG A 120 1.80 -16.79 -3.88
N SER A 121 2.53 -17.75 -3.33
CA SER A 121 3.67 -18.33 -4.04
C SER A 121 3.18 -18.94 -5.35
N PRO A 122 3.93 -18.76 -6.45
CA PRO A 122 3.58 -19.40 -7.69
C PRO A 122 3.79 -20.91 -7.61
N LEU A 123 2.97 -21.67 -8.33
CA LEU A 123 3.36 -23.00 -8.78
C LEU A 123 4.53 -22.85 -9.75
N LYS A 124 5.50 -23.77 -9.70
CA LYS A 124 6.79 -23.73 -10.42
C LYS A 124 6.71 -23.07 -11.81
N GLY A 125 7.52 -22.02 -12.03
CA GLY A 125 7.63 -21.31 -13.32
C GLY A 125 6.62 -20.19 -13.59
N ASN A 126 5.69 -19.90 -12.68
CA ASN A 126 4.70 -18.83 -12.84
C ASN A 126 5.05 -17.57 -12.04
N GLU A 127 4.43 -16.45 -12.41
CA GLU A 127 4.43 -15.23 -11.60
C GLU A 127 3.50 -15.40 -10.39
N PRO A 128 3.82 -14.84 -9.21
CA PRO A 128 2.94 -14.89 -8.05
C PRO A 128 1.64 -14.12 -8.34
N PRO A 129 0.46 -14.71 -8.11
CA PRO A 129 -0.79 -13.96 -8.17
C PRO A 129 -0.83 -12.94 -7.02
N ILE A 130 -0.92 -11.66 -7.35
CA ILE A 130 -1.04 -10.55 -6.38
C ILE A 130 -2.32 -9.75 -6.67
N HIS A 131 -3.01 -9.32 -5.61
CA HIS A 131 -4.23 -8.53 -5.69
C HIS A 131 -4.44 -7.68 -4.43
N LEU A 132 -5.33 -6.68 -4.54
CA LEU A 132 -5.80 -5.87 -3.41
C LEU A 132 -6.61 -6.70 -2.42
N VAL A 133 -6.47 -6.38 -1.14
CA VAL A 133 -7.33 -6.90 -0.07
C VAL A 133 -8.75 -6.35 -0.24
N ARG A 134 -9.74 -7.20 0.03
CA ARG A 134 -11.15 -6.82 0.00
C ARG A 134 -11.43 -5.72 1.01
N GLY A 135 -12.19 -4.70 0.60
CA GLY A 135 -12.51 -3.56 1.47
C GLY A 135 -11.42 -2.48 1.47
N THR A 136 -10.45 -2.54 0.55
CA THR A 136 -9.57 -1.40 0.26
C THR A 136 -10.43 -0.18 -0.07
N ALA A 137 -10.25 0.91 0.69
CA ALA A 137 -11.07 2.10 0.66
C ALA A 137 -10.32 3.34 1.18
N ILE A 138 -10.66 4.50 0.61
CA ILE A 138 -10.25 5.83 1.05
C ILE A 138 -11.53 6.62 1.24
N SER A 139 -11.83 7.06 2.46
CA SER A 139 -13.16 7.57 2.81
C SER A 139 -13.11 8.86 3.63
N GLY A 140 -14.13 9.69 3.46
CA GLY A 140 -14.28 10.97 4.17
C GLY A 140 -13.18 11.98 3.83
N VAL A 141 -12.77 12.06 2.56
CA VAL A 141 -11.77 13.04 2.12
C VAL A 141 -12.41 14.40 1.97
N SER A 142 -11.84 15.43 2.61
CA SER A 142 -12.30 16.80 2.46
C SER A 142 -11.16 17.81 2.57
N ILE A 143 -11.28 18.93 1.87
CA ILE A 143 -10.39 20.08 2.00
C ILE A 143 -11.17 21.38 1.99
N ASP A 144 -10.90 22.30 2.92
CA ASP A 144 -11.55 23.62 2.99
C ASP A 144 -13.09 23.51 3.02
N GLY A 145 -13.63 22.44 3.63
CA GLY A 145 -15.07 22.16 3.69
C GLY A 145 -15.67 21.53 2.41
N HIS A 146 -14.87 21.30 1.37
CA HIS A 146 -15.30 20.61 0.15
C HIS A 146 -14.98 19.12 0.20
N THR A 147 -15.99 18.27 -0.01
CA THR A 147 -15.85 16.80 0.03
C THR A 147 -15.41 16.24 -1.31
N LEU A 148 -14.34 15.45 -1.29
CA LEU A 148 -13.80 14.71 -2.42
C LEU A 148 -14.14 13.22 -2.29
N VAL A 149 -14.68 12.64 -3.35
CA VAL A 149 -14.95 11.21 -3.48
C VAL A 149 -13.79 10.55 -4.20
N VAL A 150 -13.17 9.55 -3.55
CA VAL A 150 -12.10 8.73 -4.11
C VAL A 150 -12.66 7.37 -4.50
N LYS A 151 -12.79 7.10 -5.80
CA LYS A 151 -13.28 5.81 -6.30
C LYS A 151 -12.12 4.88 -6.61
N ILE A 152 -12.12 3.69 -6.00
CA ILE A 152 -11.09 2.66 -6.22
C ILE A 152 -11.59 1.64 -7.25
N ASP A 153 -10.76 1.28 -8.23
CA ASP A 153 -11.02 0.19 -9.18
C ASP A 153 -10.79 -1.17 -8.54
N THR A 154 -11.65 -1.52 -7.58
CA THR A 154 -11.55 -2.80 -6.87
C THR A 154 -11.68 -3.98 -7.83
N LYS A 155 -12.45 -3.87 -8.91
CA LYS A 155 -12.66 -4.97 -9.86
C LYS A 155 -11.38 -5.31 -10.62
N ARG A 156 -10.65 -4.31 -11.12
CA ARG A 156 -9.41 -4.52 -11.86
C ARG A 156 -8.32 -5.13 -11.00
N PHE A 157 -8.16 -4.62 -9.77
CA PHE A 157 -7.02 -5.00 -8.92
C PHE A 157 -7.32 -6.08 -7.87
N SER A 158 -8.56 -6.58 -7.74
CA SER A 158 -8.88 -7.72 -6.86
C SER A 158 -8.69 -9.08 -7.54
N LYS A 159 -8.42 -9.10 -8.85
CA LYS A 159 -8.18 -10.34 -9.61
C LYS A 159 -6.69 -10.50 -9.88
N PRO A 160 -6.11 -11.68 -9.60
CA PRO A 160 -4.74 -11.95 -10.00
C PRO A 160 -4.55 -11.82 -11.51
N ALA A 161 -3.48 -11.13 -11.92
CA ALA A 161 -3.06 -11.00 -13.30
C ALA A 161 -1.54 -11.00 -13.39
N SER A 162 -1.00 -11.61 -14.45
CA SER A 162 0.43 -11.52 -14.77
C SER A 162 0.83 -10.06 -15.07
N PHE A 163 2.10 -9.74 -14.89
CA PHE A 163 2.70 -8.46 -15.26
C PHE A 163 2.39 -8.07 -16.70
N ALA A 164 2.56 -8.99 -17.65
CA ALA A 164 2.29 -8.72 -19.06
C ALA A 164 0.81 -8.43 -19.34
N ALA A 165 -0.10 -9.11 -18.63
CA ALA A 165 -1.53 -8.84 -18.73
C ALA A 165 -1.89 -7.46 -18.17
N LEU A 166 -1.34 -7.10 -17.01
CA LEU A 166 -1.51 -5.78 -16.40
C LEU A 166 -0.93 -4.68 -17.27
N ALA A 167 0.28 -4.86 -17.81
CA ALA A 167 0.92 -3.90 -18.70
C ALA A 167 0.07 -3.61 -19.94
N ARG A 168 -0.68 -4.60 -20.45
CA ARG A 168 -1.59 -4.43 -21.58
C ARG A 168 -2.90 -3.75 -21.17
N ASP A 169 -3.49 -4.16 -20.05
CA ASP A 169 -4.75 -3.63 -19.54
C ASP A 169 -4.62 -2.16 -19.10
N LEU A 170 -3.53 -1.84 -18.41
CA LEU A 170 -3.31 -0.54 -17.80
C LEU A 170 -2.93 0.57 -18.79
N ARG A 171 -2.58 0.25 -20.04
CA ARG A 171 -2.23 1.24 -21.08
C ARG A 171 -3.29 2.32 -21.32
N LYS A 172 -4.55 2.04 -20.96
CA LYS A 172 -5.68 2.97 -21.11
C LYS A 172 -6.05 3.69 -19.82
N SER A 173 -5.31 3.45 -18.73
CA SER A 173 -5.57 4.10 -17.44
C SER A 173 -5.16 5.56 -17.49
N ALA A 174 -5.84 6.41 -16.72
CA ALA A 174 -5.50 7.82 -16.61
C ALA A 174 -4.08 8.05 -16.06
N VAL A 175 -3.55 7.07 -15.32
CA VAL A 175 -2.20 7.08 -14.74
C VAL A 175 -1.54 5.77 -15.14
N PHE A 176 -0.56 5.84 -16.02
CA PHE A 176 0.19 4.67 -16.46
C PHE A 176 1.56 5.08 -16.98
N GLU A 177 2.60 4.55 -16.35
CA GLU A 177 3.97 4.60 -16.83
C GLU A 177 4.53 3.18 -16.82
N ALA A 178 5.27 2.82 -17.88
CA ALA A 178 5.84 1.50 -18.02
C ALA A 178 7.34 1.61 -18.29
N HIS A 179 8.11 0.89 -17.50
CA HIS A 179 9.52 0.58 -17.72
C HIS A 179 9.69 -0.93 -17.86
N ASP A 180 10.88 -1.38 -18.24
CA ASP A 180 11.15 -2.79 -18.57
C ASP A 180 10.74 -3.78 -17.46
N THR A 181 10.85 -3.36 -16.19
CA THR A 181 10.61 -4.23 -15.01
C THR A 181 9.54 -3.71 -14.06
N ILE A 182 9.07 -2.47 -14.24
CA ILE A 182 8.17 -1.78 -13.32
C ILE A 182 7.04 -1.11 -14.10
N LEU A 183 5.80 -1.32 -13.66
CA LEU A 183 4.65 -0.50 -14.03
C LEU A 183 4.32 0.43 -12.86
N TYR A 184 4.02 1.67 -13.17
CA TYR A 184 3.45 2.63 -12.22
C TYR A 184 2.03 2.99 -12.67
N THR A 185 1.08 2.91 -11.75
CA THR A 185 -0.32 3.24 -11.99
C THR A 185 -1.00 3.70 -10.69
N SER A 186 -2.30 3.94 -10.73
CA SER A 186 -3.11 4.17 -9.54
C SER A 186 -4.28 3.18 -9.48
N ILE A 187 -4.61 2.73 -8.27
CA ILE A 187 -5.84 1.97 -8.00
C ILE A 187 -7.09 2.85 -8.00
N VAL A 188 -6.94 4.17 -8.08
CA VAL A 188 -8.04 5.13 -8.14
C VAL A 188 -8.54 5.24 -9.58
N SER A 189 -9.82 4.95 -9.79
CA SER A 189 -10.49 5.10 -11.09
C SER A 189 -11.00 6.52 -11.32
N SER A 190 -11.41 7.23 -10.26
CA SER A 190 -11.76 8.64 -10.34
C SER A 190 -11.65 9.40 -9.03
N LEU A 191 -11.42 10.71 -9.15
CA LEU A 191 -11.48 11.70 -8.09
C LEU A 191 -12.52 12.76 -8.47
N GLU A 192 -13.55 12.90 -7.66
CA GLU A 192 -14.71 13.74 -7.99
C GLU A 192 -15.18 14.53 -6.77
N TRP A 193 -15.56 15.78 -6.95
CA TRP A 193 -16.23 16.53 -5.88
C TRP A 193 -17.66 16.00 -5.69
N SER A 194 -18.06 15.75 -4.45
CA SER A 194 -19.45 15.33 -4.16
C SER A 194 -20.47 16.47 -4.34
N GLY A 195 -20.02 17.71 -4.41
CA GLY A 195 -20.84 18.92 -4.50
C GLY A 195 -20.11 20.02 -5.25
N LYS A 196 -20.27 21.27 -4.81
CA LYS A 196 -19.56 22.40 -5.43
C LYS A 196 -18.05 22.15 -5.40
N PRO A 197 -17.35 22.19 -6.56
CA PRO A 197 -15.91 22.05 -6.60
C PRO A 197 -15.20 23.09 -5.74
N HIS A 198 -14.05 22.71 -5.18
CA HIS A 198 -13.17 23.66 -4.52
C HIS A 198 -12.70 24.72 -5.56
N PRO A 199 -12.79 26.03 -5.25
CA PRO A 199 -12.66 27.09 -6.24
C PRO A 199 -11.30 27.16 -6.95
N THR A 200 -10.24 26.69 -6.31
CA THR A 200 -8.86 26.78 -6.84
C THR A 200 -8.16 25.43 -6.96
N ALA A 201 -8.82 24.33 -6.59
CA ALA A 201 -8.21 23.02 -6.62
C ALA A 201 -8.19 22.47 -8.06
N LYS A 202 -7.16 21.68 -8.37
CA LYS A 202 -7.04 20.95 -9.64
C LYS A 202 -6.94 19.47 -9.35
N ILE A 203 -7.69 18.66 -10.11
CA ILE A 203 -7.63 17.21 -10.09
C ILE A 203 -6.96 16.75 -11.38
N THR A 204 -5.96 15.88 -11.29
CA THR A 204 -5.30 15.29 -12.47
C THR A 204 -5.01 13.82 -12.20
N GLY A 205 -5.79 12.93 -12.83
CA GLY A 205 -5.74 11.50 -12.55
C GLY A 205 -6.05 11.20 -11.08
N HIS A 206 -5.04 10.77 -10.33
CA HIS A 206 -5.12 10.43 -8.91
C HIS A 206 -4.53 11.50 -7.98
N GLU A 207 -4.19 12.68 -8.52
CA GLU A 207 -3.63 13.80 -7.79
C GLU A 207 -4.68 14.88 -7.55
N LEU A 208 -4.72 15.39 -6.32
CA LEU A 208 -5.34 16.66 -5.93
C LEU A 208 -4.23 17.70 -5.67
N TYR A 209 -4.26 18.80 -6.40
CA TYR A 209 -3.42 19.98 -6.15
C TYR A 209 -4.27 21.14 -5.65
N VAL A 210 -3.84 21.77 -4.56
CA VAL A 210 -4.45 23.01 -4.05
C VAL A 210 -3.36 24.07 -3.83
N PRO A 211 -3.49 25.28 -4.41
CA PRO A 211 -2.55 26.38 -4.16
C PRO A 211 -2.39 26.68 -2.66
N GLU A 212 -1.17 27.02 -2.24
CA GLU A 212 -0.82 27.29 -0.84
C GLU A 212 -1.12 26.13 0.14
N PHE A 213 -1.37 24.93 -0.36
CA PHE A 213 -1.50 23.71 0.44
C PHE A 213 -0.48 22.68 -0.03
N GLY A 214 -0.54 22.31 -1.32
CA GLY A 214 0.35 21.31 -1.91
C GLY A 214 -0.40 20.25 -2.72
N ARG A 215 0.17 19.05 -2.74
CA ARG A 215 -0.31 17.91 -3.55
C ARG A 215 -0.65 16.72 -2.66
N VAL A 216 -1.76 16.06 -2.97
CA VAL A 216 -2.13 14.78 -2.37
C VAL A 216 -2.35 13.78 -3.50
N TYR A 217 -1.66 12.65 -3.42
CA TYR A 217 -1.75 11.53 -4.34
C TYR A 217 -2.52 10.41 -3.67
N PHE A 218 -3.39 9.73 -4.42
CA PHE A 218 -4.21 8.64 -3.90
C PHE A 218 -3.95 7.32 -4.64
N GLY A 219 -3.76 6.24 -3.87
CA GLY A 219 -3.73 4.87 -4.36
C GLY A 219 -2.63 4.57 -5.38
N GLU A 220 -1.41 5.08 -5.17
CA GLU A 220 -0.27 4.80 -6.04
C GLU A 220 0.12 3.31 -5.97
N LEU A 221 0.37 2.69 -7.11
CA LEU A 221 0.72 1.28 -7.21
C LEU A 221 1.93 1.07 -8.14
N PHE A 222 2.99 0.53 -7.58
CA PHE A 222 4.15 0.03 -8.30
C PHE A 222 4.05 -1.48 -8.44
N ILE A 223 4.17 -1.97 -9.66
CA ILE A 223 4.01 -3.39 -10.01
C ILE A 223 5.31 -3.86 -10.65
N GLU A 224 5.97 -4.82 -10.01
CA GLU A 224 7.03 -5.64 -10.57
C GLU A 224 6.47 -7.03 -10.90
N ARG A 225 7.24 -7.84 -11.66
CA ARG A 225 6.80 -9.20 -12.06
C ARG A 225 6.44 -10.10 -10.90
N SER A 226 7.06 -9.88 -9.75
CA SER A 226 6.81 -10.69 -8.56
C SER A 226 6.40 -9.88 -7.35
N ALA A 227 6.45 -8.54 -7.35
CA ALA A 227 6.15 -7.76 -6.15
C ALA A 227 5.26 -6.57 -6.47
N TRP A 228 4.33 -6.24 -5.57
CA TRP A 228 3.55 -5.01 -5.66
C TRP A 228 3.83 -4.16 -4.43
N ARG A 229 3.84 -2.83 -4.64
CA ARG A 229 3.93 -1.82 -3.59
C ARG A 229 2.82 -0.80 -3.77
N LEU A 230 1.95 -0.69 -2.77
CA LEU A 230 0.79 0.19 -2.71
C LEU A 230 1.04 1.30 -1.69
N THR A 231 0.75 2.54 -2.07
CA THR A 231 0.63 3.69 -1.16
C THR A 231 -0.79 4.23 -1.25
N LEU A 232 -1.58 4.14 -0.17
CA LEU A 232 -2.98 4.58 -0.19
C LEU A 232 -3.11 6.10 -0.34
N MET A 233 -2.27 6.86 0.35
CA MET A 233 -2.24 8.31 0.22
C MET A 233 -0.84 8.84 0.46
N ARG A 234 -0.40 9.82 -0.32
CA ARG A 234 0.85 10.55 -0.08
C ARG A 234 0.59 12.04 -0.17
N ALA A 235 1.03 12.79 0.84
CA ALA A 235 0.87 14.24 0.89
C ALA A 235 2.22 14.94 0.86
N HIS A 236 2.33 15.89 -0.07
CA HIS A 236 3.45 16.80 -0.23
C HIS A 236 2.94 18.21 0.01
N LEU A 237 3.01 18.69 1.25
CA LEU A 237 2.63 20.06 1.59
C LEU A 237 3.75 21.01 1.18
N GLY A 238 3.38 22.03 0.43
CA GLY A 238 4.29 23.03 -0.12
C GLY A 238 4.70 24.09 0.89
N SER A 239 4.89 25.32 0.43
CA SER A 239 5.13 26.47 1.33
C SER A 239 3.88 26.76 2.17
N PRO A 240 4.00 27.09 3.47
CA PRO A 240 5.25 27.20 4.25
C PRO A 240 5.72 25.88 4.91
N ILE A 241 4.90 24.84 4.95
CA ILE A 241 5.09 23.64 5.79
C ILE A 241 6.19 22.71 5.27
N GLY A 242 6.28 22.41 3.97
CA GLY A 242 7.26 21.44 3.48
C GLY A 242 7.13 20.07 4.15
N LEU A 243 5.91 19.53 4.30
CA LEU A 243 5.67 18.19 4.84
C LEU A 243 5.68 17.17 3.70
N ARG A 244 6.43 16.07 3.88
CA ARG A 244 6.33 14.88 3.03
C ARG A 244 5.95 13.68 3.89
N VAL A 245 4.79 13.11 3.65
CA VAL A 245 4.26 12.00 4.44
C VAL A 245 3.53 10.99 3.55
N GLY A 246 3.79 9.71 3.79
CA GLY A 246 3.07 8.58 3.20
C GLY A 246 2.10 7.99 4.22
N PHE A 247 0.96 7.49 3.73
CA PHE A 247 -0.05 6.81 4.50
C PHE A 247 -0.45 5.52 3.80
N GLY A 248 -0.40 4.43 4.54
CA GLY A 248 -0.76 3.10 4.09
C GLY A 248 0.18 2.60 3.00
N ASP A 249 1.45 2.45 3.35
CA ASP A 249 2.48 1.85 2.52
C ASP A 249 2.53 0.34 2.75
N VAL A 250 2.17 -0.43 1.74
CA VAL A 250 2.07 -1.89 1.82
C VAL A 250 2.85 -2.51 0.68
N GLY A 251 3.71 -3.47 1.00
CA GLY A 251 4.38 -4.31 0.03
C GLY A 251 4.20 -5.77 0.36
N THR A 252 3.94 -6.58 -0.66
CA THR A 252 3.89 -8.04 -0.52
C THR A 252 4.74 -8.68 -1.59
N ASN A 253 5.39 -9.79 -1.22
CA ASN A 253 5.79 -10.90 -2.09
C ASN A 253 6.79 -11.81 -1.35
N GLY A 254 6.87 -13.09 -1.65
CA GLY A 254 8.04 -13.91 -1.31
C GLY A 254 8.71 -14.49 -2.55
N ALA A 255 9.84 -15.16 -2.38
CA ALA A 255 10.54 -15.79 -3.50
C ALA A 255 11.04 -17.18 -3.14
N TRP A 256 10.98 -18.09 -4.11
CA TRP A 256 11.68 -19.36 -4.01
C TRP A 256 13.17 -19.16 -4.25
N TYR A 257 14.01 -19.78 -3.41
CA TYR A 257 15.45 -19.81 -3.59
C TYR A 257 15.97 -21.26 -3.56
N PRO A 258 16.78 -21.71 -4.53
CA PRO A 258 17.16 -20.97 -5.73
C PRO A 258 15.95 -20.67 -6.66
N PRO A 259 16.03 -19.60 -7.47
CA PRO A 259 15.00 -19.31 -8.47
C PRO A 259 14.92 -20.41 -9.53
N THR A 260 13.75 -20.54 -10.17
CA THR A 260 13.53 -21.43 -11.33
C THR A 260 13.81 -20.74 -12.63
#